data_AF-A0A7K2ALX3-F1
#
_entry.id   AF-A0A7K2ALX3-F1
#
_cell.length_a   1.000
_cell.length_b   1.000
_cell.length_c   1.000
_cell.angle_alpha   90.00
_cell.angle_beta   90.00
_cell.angle_gamma   90.00
#
_symmetry.space_group_name_H-M   'P 1'
#
loop_
_entity.id
_entity.type
_entity.pdbx_description
1 polymer ?
#
loop_
_entity_poly.entity_id
_entity_poly.type
_entity_poly.pdbx_seq_one_letter_code
_entity_poly.pdbx_strand_id
1 'polypeptide(L)'
;MQRQLDVESDQIRKLALIQRRIDAERRLAESSDPIDMEALESGFVKAARSYSDRRGISYKAWREMGVAAAVLGKSGIARTRG
;
A
#
# COMPACT_ATOMS: atom_id res chain seq x y z
N MET A 1 -36.49 -32.98 -15.28
CA MET A 1 -36.38 -31.77 -16.13
C MET A 1 -36.20 -30.51 -15.27
N GLN A 2 -37.11 -30.15 -14.36
CA GLN A 2 -37.03 -28.93 -13.52
C GLN A 2 -35.68 -28.71 -12.81
N ARG A 3 -35.13 -29.75 -12.15
CA ARG A 3 -33.86 -29.68 -11.42
C ARG A 3 -32.63 -29.31 -12.27
N GLN A 4 -32.64 -29.60 -13.58
CA GLN A 4 -31.51 -29.25 -14.45
C GLN A 4 -31.50 -27.76 -14.79
N LEU A 5 -32.68 -27.15 -14.93
CA LEU A 5 -32.84 -25.71 -15.18
C LEU A 5 -32.45 -24.88 -13.94
N ASP A 6 -32.79 -25.37 -12.74
CA ASP A 6 -32.43 -24.71 -11.49
C ASP A 6 -30.90 -24.69 -11.30
N VAL A 7 -30.23 -25.84 -11.54
CA VAL A 7 -28.76 -25.95 -11.48
C VAL A 7 -28.08 -25.06 -12.52
N GLU A 8 -28.60 -25.01 -13.74
CA GLU A 8 -28.09 -24.13 -14.79
C GLU A 8 -28.22 -22.65 -14.39
N SER A 9 -29.36 -22.26 -13.80
CA SER A 9 -29.59 -20.90 -13.30
C SER A 9 -28.62 -20.50 -12.18
N ASP A 10 -28.27 -21.45 -11.30
CA ASP A 10 -27.30 -21.24 -10.22
C ASP A 10 -25.87 -21.09 -10.74
N GLN A 11 -25.48 -21.85 -11.77
CA GLN A 11 -24.17 -21.71 -12.40
C GLN A 11 -24.04 -20.36 -13.14
N ILE A 12 -25.08 -19.94 -13.86
CA ILE A 12 -25.12 -18.64 -14.55
C ILE A 12 -25.04 -17.50 -13.53
N ARG A 13 -25.76 -17.59 -12.41
CA ARG A 13 -25.70 -16.60 -11.34
C ARG A 13 -24.29 -16.51 -10.73
N LYS A 14 -23.63 -17.65 -10.49
CA LYS A 14 -22.25 -17.69 -9.99
C LYS A 14 -21.27 -17.04 -10.98
N LEU A 15 -21.41 -17.31 -12.27
CA LEU A 15 -20.60 -16.70 -13.31
C LEU A 15 -20.76 -15.18 -13.34
N ALA A 16 -22.00 -14.67 -13.25
CA ALA A 16 -22.28 -13.23 -13.20
C ALA A 16 -21.66 -12.54 -11.98
N LEU A 17 -21.66 -13.21 -10.82
CA LEU A 17 -21.01 -12.69 -9.61
C LEU A 17 -19.49 -12.63 -9.76
N ILE A 18 -18.87 -13.64 -10.39
CA ILE A 18 -17.43 -13.65 -10.69
C ILE A 18 -17.08 -12.49 -11.64
N GLN A 19 -17.86 -12.29 -12.72
CA GLN A 19 -17.63 -11.19 -13.64
C GLN A 19 -17.76 -9.83 -12.94
N ARG A 20 -18.78 -9.66 -12.09
CA ARG A 20 -18.97 -8.42 -11.33
C ARG A 20 -17.81 -8.13 -10.37
N ARG A 21 -17.21 -9.16 -9.78
CA ARG A 21 -16.00 -9.01 -8.95
C ARG A 21 -14.81 -8.53 -9.80
N ILE A 22 -14.57 -9.17 -10.95
CA ILE A 22 -13.50 -8.80 -11.87
C ILE A 22 -13.66 -7.35 -12.34
N ASP A 23 -14.88 -6.94 -12.70
CA ASP A 23 -15.14 -5.56 -13.13
C ASP A 23 -14.96 -4.56 -11.99
N ALA A 24 -15.27 -4.94 -10.75
CA ALA A 24 -15.03 -4.10 -9.57
C ALA A 24 -13.53 -3.94 -9.27
N GLU A 25 -12.76 -5.04 -9.35
CA GLU A 25 -11.30 -5.02 -9.21
C GLU A 25 -10.64 -4.16 -10.30
N ARG A 26 -11.11 -4.28 -11.55
CA ARG A 26 -10.64 -3.44 -12.67
C ARG A 26 -10.89 -1.96 -12.41
N ARG A 27 -12.11 -1.58 -12.01
CA ARG A 27 -12.44 -0.18 -11.70
C ARG A 27 -11.58 0.37 -10.57
N LEU A 28 -11.31 -0.43 -9.53
CA LEU A 28 -10.44 -0.01 -8.44
C LEU A 28 -9.00 0.24 -8.91
N ALA A 29 -8.48 -0.63 -9.78
CA ALA A 29 -7.15 -0.45 -10.38
C ALA A 29 -7.08 0.79 -11.28
N GLU A 30 -8.13 1.07 -12.06
CA GLU A 30 -8.23 2.26 -12.93
C GLU A 30 -8.39 3.56 -12.12
N SER A 31 -9.03 3.49 -10.95
CA SER A 31 -9.28 4.66 -10.08
C SER A 31 -8.12 4.95 -9.12
N SER A 32 -7.13 4.06 -9.04
CA SER A 32 -5.94 4.30 -8.24
C SER A 32 -4.97 5.16 -9.06
N ASP A 33 -4.94 6.46 -8.76
CA ASP A 33 -3.91 7.33 -9.32
C ASP A 33 -2.51 6.78 -9.00
N PRO A 34 -1.55 6.85 -9.94
CA PRO A 34 -0.16 6.50 -9.65
C PRO A 34 0.32 7.32 -8.46
N ILE A 35 0.65 6.64 -7.36
CA ILE A 35 1.26 7.31 -6.21
C ILE A 35 2.68 7.69 -6.62
N ASP A 36 2.97 8.98 -6.63
CA ASP A 36 4.32 9.50 -6.84
C ASP A 36 5.17 9.20 -5.60
N MET A 37 5.74 7.99 -5.59
CA MET A 37 6.61 7.52 -4.52
C MET A 37 7.87 8.37 -4.38
N GLU A 38 8.35 8.98 -5.47
CA GLU A 38 9.54 9.82 -5.45
C GLU A 38 9.26 11.16 -4.75
N ALA A 39 8.12 11.79 -5.06
CA ALA A 39 7.67 12.99 -4.35
C ALA A 39 7.44 12.73 -2.85
N LEU A 40 6.84 11.58 -2.51
CA LEU A 40 6.64 11.18 -1.11
C LEU A 40 7.97 10.95 -0.38
N GLU A 41 8.92 10.23 -0.99
CA GLU A 41 10.25 10.02 -0.40
C GLU A 41 10.98 11.36 -0.22
N SER A 42 10.92 12.25 -1.20
CA SER A 42 11.53 13.59 -1.13
C SER A 42 10.94 14.43 0.00
N GLY A 43 9.61 14.42 0.16
CA GLY A 43 8.92 15.08 1.26
C GLY A 43 9.33 14.50 2.62
N PHE A 44 9.40 13.17 2.72
CA PHE A 44 9.87 12.49 3.92
C PHE A 44 11.30 12.90 4.27
N VAL A 45 12.23 12.84 3.30
CA VAL A 45 13.64 13.16 3.50
C VAL A 45 13.84 14.57 4.04
N LYS A 46 13.05 15.55 3.55
CA LYS A 46 13.09 16.94 4.01
C LYS A 46 12.61 17.12 5.45
N ALA A 47 11.62 16.34 5.89
CA ALA A 47 10.97 16.54 7.19
C ALA A 47 11.50 15.63 8.31
N ALA A 48 11.97 14.42 7.96
CA ALA A 48 12.15 13.33 8.91
C ALA A 48 13.15 13.65 10.03
N ARG A 49 14.27 14.33 9.73
CA ARG A 49 15.25 14.66 10.77
C ARG A 49 14.72 15.65 11.79
N SER A 50 14.20 16.80 11.35
CA SER A 50 13.64 17.80 12.25
C SER A 50 12.49 17.25 13.08
N TYR A 51 11.66 16.38 12.50
CA TYR A 51 10.60 15.69 13.23
C TYR A 51 11.16 14.73 14.28
N SER A 52 12.17 13.93 13.90
CA SER A 52 12.81 12.97 14.81
C SER A 52 13.46 13.67 15.99
N ASP A 53 14.18 14.77 15.75
CA ASP A 53 14.84 15.56 16.79
C ASP A 53 13.83 16.15 17.78
N ARG A 54 12.70 16.69 17.29
CA ARG A 54 11.63 17.23 18.14
C ARG A 54 10.90 16.17 18.96
N ARG A 55 10.85 14.93 18.48
CA ARG A 55 10.06 13.84 19.06
C ARG A 55 10.90 12.79 19.77
N GLY A 56 12.22 12.90 19.75
CA GLY A 56 13.13 11.90 20.30
C GLY A 56 13.08 10.55 19.58
N ILE A 57 12.76 10.53 18.29
CA ILE A 57 12.63 9.27 17.53
C ILE A 57 14.01 8.80 17.08
N SER A 58 14.36 7.56 17.42
CA SER A 58 15.65 6.97 17.06
C SER A 58 15.64 6.34 15.66
N TYR A 59 16.83 6.18 15.08
CA TYR A 59 17.03 5.39 13.86
C TYR A 59 16.41 3.99 13.96
N LYS A 60 16.56 3.33 15.12
CA LYS A 60 16.03 1.97 15.35
C LYS A 60 14.51 1.95 15.25
N ALA A 61 13.82 2.93 15.84
CA ALA A 61 12.35 3.04 15.76
C ALA A 61 11.87 3.17 14.31
N TRP A 62 12.54 3.99 13.50
CA TRP A 62 12.22 4.08 12.07
C TRP A 62 12.43 2.78 11.31
N ARG A 63 13.49 2.02 11.64
CA ARG A 63 13.75 0.72 11.04
C ARG A 63 12.71 -0.33 11.43
N GLU A 64 12.23 -0.32 12.68
CA GLU A 64 11.16 -1.21 13.14
C GLU A 64 9.82 -0.90 12.44
N MET A 65 9.56 0.38 12.13
CA MET A 65 8.43 0.81 11.30
C MET A 65 8.60 0.50 9.80
N GLY A 66 9.74 -0.07 9.40
CA GLY A 66 9.99 -0.49 8.01
C GLY A 66 10.63 0.57 7.11
N VAL A 67 10.95 1.77 7.60
CA VAL A 67 11.58 2.82 6.77
C VAL A 67 12.98 2.38 6.36
N ALA A 68 13.26 2.28 5.07
CA ALA A 68 14.54 1.79 4.55
C ALA A 68 15.74 2.61 5.07
N ALA A 69 16.85 1.91 5.34
CA ALA A 69 18.09 2.54 5.82
C ALA A 69 18.64 3.61 4.87
N ALA A 70 18.50 3.40 3.56
CA ALA A 70 18.91 4.36 2.54
C ALA A 70 18.13 5.68 2.65
N VAL A 71 16.81 5.60 2.88
CA VAL A 71 15.94 6.78 3.03
C VAL A 71 16.28 7.54 4.31
N LEU A 72 16.57 6.84 5.41
CA LEU A 72 17.05 7.48 6.65
C LEU A 72 18.42 8.13 6.48
N GLY A 73 19.31 7.50 5.72
CA GLY A 73 20.60 8.09 5.35
C GLY A 73 20.42 9.40 4.57
N LYS A 74 19.52 9.40 3.57
CA LYS A 74 19.18 10.60 2.79
C LYS A 74 18.59 11.71 3.66
N SER A 75 17.79 11.37 4.68
CA SER A 75 17.23 12.35 5.63
C SER A 75 18.22 12.81 6.70
N GLY A 76 19.44 12.29 6.71
CA GLY A 76 20.45 12.63 7.71
C GLY A 76 20.23 11.98 9.07
N ILE A 77 19.36 10.97 9.18
CA ILE A 77 19.20 10.18 10.40
C ILE A 77 20.24 9.07 10.38
N ALA A 78 21.36 9.30 11.07
CA ALA A 78 22.45 8.34 11.13
C ALA A 78 22.11 7.15 12.04
N ARG A 79 22.70 5.99 11.72
CA ARG A 79 22.70 4.83 12.62
C ARG A 79 23.50 5.23 13.86
N THR A 80 22.84 5.33 15.00
CA THR A 80 23.53 5.56 16.27
C THR A 80 24.52 4.41 16.47
N ARG A 81 25.81 4.73 16.53
CA ARG A 81 26.81 3.82 17.08
C ARG A 81 26.61 3.85 18.58
N GLY A 82 26.15 2.73 19.14
CA GLY A 82 26.21 2.49 20.58
C GLY A 82 27.66 2.36 21.02
#